data_AF-A0A2G8JML8-F1
#
_entry.id   AF-A0A2G8JML8-F1
#
_cell.length_a   1.000
_cell.length_b   1.000
_cell.length_c   1.000
_cell.angle_alpha   90.00
_cell.angle_beta   90.00
_cell.angle_gamma   90.00
#
_symmetry.space_group_name_H-M   'P 1'
#
loop_
_entity.id
_entity.type
_entity.pdbx_description
1 polymer ?
#
loop_
_entity_poly.entity_id
_entity_poly.type
_entity_poly.pdbx_seq_one_letter_code
_entity_poly.pdbx_strand_id
1 'polypeptide(L)'
;MADLRYHQVSLSTLLILMVMLHESAAAKCQMLSIDVGCDEIDEPFDKVSFLDAHNAYNNRADGYGKNDTCAWPPPYKELCWGFANQEFSITDMLNMGIRGVEMDNWFCRDAMRLAHLGSNIKIGCQDDDKLYSDGIKEIADWLNTDGNQLEIVRIYLNEKQDQGHDDLMNDPITEYLGSKVFTPRDLNDTYKGNWPTLRQMRKDGKNVVIATGSTAGSGELYTHGDVYIHKLYWSDRQYRRFTPYPECGGKTENSGAVRYYSDSTHYPAISDGPTSVGFVSNYWELLKCRIEFPAGDQVNPKLMKTAVYTWAEGEPSEPLVSNSCIKMSGEDNRWYVANCEEELHYACQHSDDLSDWTISESRGRTPYRTLCPPYYKFIAPQNGYRYQKLIEASKGTTIWSNLSPWLPYYEDPDLGHLTTAPSDSYKLVSSRWTYMLWLVSFVPLATTCFY
;
A
#
# COMPACT_ATOMS: atom_id res chain seq x y z
N MET A 1 -4.46 30.34 33.36
CA MET A 1 -5.84 30.17 32.86
C MET A 1 -5.88 30.69 31.44
N ALA A 2 -5.67 29.81 30.48
CA ALA A 2 -5.98 30.02 29.06
C ALA A 2 -6.26 28.64 28.47
N ASP A 3 -7.42 28.53 27.84
CA ASP A 3 -8.17 27.33 27.48
C ASP A 3 -7.65 26.78 26.14
N LEU A 4 -6.95 25.65 26.15
CA LEU A 4 -6.56 24.90 24.94
C LEU A 4 -7.60 23.79 24.73
N ARG A 5 -8.64 24.11 23.95
CA ARG A 5 -9.60 23.12 23.46
C ARG A 5 -8.94 22.29 22.38
N TYR A 6 -8.45 21.11 22.76
CA TYR A 6 -8.27 20.00 21.85
C TYR A 6 -9.63 19.66 21.23
N HIS A 7 -9.76 19.76 19.91
CA HIS A 7 -10.88 19.10 19.23
C HIS A 7 -10.69 17.59 19.37
N GLN A 8 -11.44 17.01 20.31
CA GLN A 8 -11.76 15.59 20.30
C GLN A 8 -12.34 15.27 18.92
N VAL A 9 -11.56 14.58 18.09
CA VAL A 9 -12.14 13.73 17.05
C VAL A 9 -13.01 12.74 17.81
N SER A 10 -14.32 12.81 17.58
CA SER A 10 -15.28 11.98 18.29
C SER A 10 -14.92 10.50 18.12
N LEU A 11 -14.92 9.73 19.22
CA LEU A 11 -14.79 8.26 19.18
C LEU A 11 -15.76 7.63 18.16
N SER A 12 -16.88 8.30 17.85
CA SER A 12 -17.85 7.87 16.85
C SER A 12 -17.29 7.84 15.42
N THR A 13 -16.39 8.76 15.06
CA THR A 13 -15.79 8.82 13.70
C THR A 13 -14.71 7.75 13.53
N LEU A 14 -13.97 7.43 14.61
CA LEU A 14 -13.05 6.30 14.63
C LEU A 14 -13.80 4.95 14.61
N LEU A 15 -14.94 4.85 15.31
CA LEU A 15 -15.75 3.63 15.35
C LEU A 15 -16.39 3.31 14.00
N ILE A 16 -16.80 4.32 13.22
CA ILE A 16 -17.36 4.11 11.87
C ILE A 16 -16.27 3.64 10.89
N LEU A 17 -15.01 4.07 11.05
CA LEU A 17 -13.88 3.50 10.32
C LEU A 17 -13.56 2.06 10.77
N MET A 18 -13.67 1.75 12.06
CA MET A 18 -13.33 0.43 12.61
C MET A 18 -14.37 -0.66 12.35
N VAL A 19 -15.66 -0.32 12.29
CA VAL A 19 -16.75 -1.30 12.04
C VAL A 19 -16.79 -1.74 10.57
N MET A 20 -16.14 -1.01 9.66
CA MET A 20 -16.05 -1.35 8.23
C MET A 20 -14.84 -2.23 7.85
N LEU A 21 -14.04 -2.69 8.82
CA LEU A 21 -12.81 -3.46 8.57
C LEU A 21 -12.99 -4.99 8.70
N HIS A 22 -14.22 -5.49 8.82
CA HIS A 22 -14.49 -6.93 8.97
C HIS A 22 -14.66 -7.69 7.65
N GLU A 23 -14.03 -7.17 6.59
CA GLU A 23 -14.22 -7.61 5.23
C GLU A 23 -12.91 -8.16 4.66
N SER A 24 -13.03 -9.26 3.90
CA SER A 24 -11.90 -9.90 3.23
C SER A 24 -11.06 -8.88 2.44
N ALA A 25 -9.78 -9.16 2.20
CA ALA A 25 -8.89 -8.27 1.42
C ALA A 25 -9.47 -7.84 0.05
N ALA A 26 -10.42 -8.62 -0.47
CA ALA A 26 -11.10 -8.31 -1.72
C ALA A 26 -12.21 -7.26 -1.59
N ALA A 27 -12.83 -7.15 -0.41
CA ALA A 27 -13.77 -6.08 -0.09
C ALA A 27 -13.05 -4.80 0.39
N LYS A 28 -11.80 -4.92 0.85
CA LYS A 28 -10.90 -3.77 1.01
C LYS A 28 -10.55 -3.08 -0.32
N CYS A 29 -10.34 -3.83 -1.41
CA CYS A 29 -10.21 -3.25 -2.75
C CYS A 29 -11.52 -2.62 -3.27
N GLN A 30 -12.66 -2.90 -2.65
CA GLN A 30 -13.94 -2.28 -3.01
C GLN A 30 -14.21 -0.98 -2.23
N MET A 31 -13.50 -0.71 -1.14
CA MET A 31 -13.94 0.32 -0.17
C MET A 31 -12.83 1.21 0.40
N LEU A 32 -11.55 0.83 0.29
CA LEU A 32 -10.46 1.71 0.66
C LEU A 32 -10.15 2.64 -0.51
N SER A 33 -10.44 3.92 -0.30
CA SER A 33 -10.14 5.04 -1.20
C SER A 33 -8.66 5.14 -1.64
N ILE A 34 -7.76 4.33 -1.09
CA ILE A 34 -6.36 4.30 -1.47
C ILE A 34 -6.15 3.07 -2.37
N ASP A 35 -6.55 3.20 -3.64
CA ASP A 35 -6.47 2.20 -4.72
C ASP A 35 -5.03 1.86 -5.15
N VAL A 36 -4.03 2.26 -4.37
CA VAL A 36 -2.61 2.09 -4.70
C VAL A 36 -2.22 0.62 -4.46
N GLY A 37 -2.37 -0.21 -5.51
CA GLY A 37 -1.95 -1.61 -5.57
C GLY A 37 -3.06 -2.64 -5.85
N CYS A 38 -4.35 -2.29 -5.70
CA CYS A 38 -5.46 -3.19 -6.02
C CYS A 38 -5.65 -3.36 -7.54
N ASP A 39 -5.57 -2.24 -8.27
CA ASP A 39 -5.74 -2.22 -9.73
C ASP A 39 -4.46 -2.70 -10.46
N GLU A 40 -3.35 -2.82 -9.74
CA GLU A 40 -2.04 -3.29 -10.21
C GLU A 40 -1.72 -4.72 -9.74
N ILE A 41 -2.71 -5.50 -9.29
CA ILE A 41 -2.49 -6.84 -8.71
C ILE A 41 -1.77 -7.83 -9.64
N ASP A 42 -1.86 -7.59 -10.95
CA ASP A 42 -1.24 -8.39 -12.01
C ASP A 42 0.00 -7.71 -12.63
N GLU A 43 0.42 -6.55 -12.14
CA GLU A 43 1.72 -5.97 -12.45
C GLU A 43 2.81 -6.67 -11.62
N PRO A 44 4.03 -6.86 -12.17
CA PRO A 44 5.20 -7.28 -11.40
C PRO A 44 5.44 -6.36 -10.21
N PHE A 45 5.83 -6.92 -9.06
CA PHE A 45 5.99 -6.19 -7.81
C PHE A 45 6.86 -4.91 -7.92
N ASP A 46 7.94 -4.96 -8.70
CA ASP A 46 8.86 -3.84 -8.92
C ASP A 46 8.27 -2.72 -9.79
N LYS A 47 7.06 -2.90 -10.33
CA LYS A 47 6.35 -1.93 -11.17
C LYS A 47 5.06 -1.40 -10.54
N VAL A 48 4.72 -1.89 -9.35
CA VAL A 48 3.56 -1.46 -8.57
C VAL A 48 3.90 -0.17 -7.84
N SER A 49 2.97 0.77 -7.83
CA SER A 49 3.06 1.93 -6.96
C SER A 49 2.69 1.54 -5.53
N PHE A 50 3.53 1.90 -4.56
CA PHE A 50 3.25 1.81 -3.12
C PHE A 50 3.51 3.16 -2.47
N LEU A 51 2.58 3.61 -1.63
CA LEU A 51 2.82 4.79 -0.79
C LEU A 51 3.77 4.43 0.35
N ASP A 52 4.79 5.24 0.50
CA ASP A 52 5.86 5.04 1.46
C ASP A 52 5.82 6.09 2.56
N ALA A 53 6.24 5.67 3.76
CA ALA A 53 6.66 6.55 4.84
C ALA A 53 8.19 6.55 4.92
N HIS A 54 8.80 7.72 4.68
CA HIS A 54 10.24 7.92 4.89
C HIS A 54 10.51 8.02 6.40
N ASN A 55 11.58 7.35 6.86
CA ASN A 55 11.93 7.18 8.27
C ASN A 55 10.73 6.88 9.17
N ALA A 56 9.94 5.86 8.80
CA ALA A 56 8.66 5.55 9.44
C ALA A 56 8.77 5.27 10.95
N TYR A 57 9.90 4.75 11.39
CA TYR A 57 10.21 4.50 12.80
C TYR A 57 10.43 5.79 13.62
N ASN A 58 10.84 6.88 12.98
CA ASN A 58 11.11 8.16 13.61
C ASN A 58 9.80 8.93 13.76
N ASN A 59 9.00 8.53 14.76
CA ASN A 59 7.64 9.02 14.95
C ASN A 59 7.33 9.47 16.39
N ARG A 60 6.39 10.43 16.53
CA ARG A 60 6.00 10.98 17.84
C ARG A 60 5.17 10.03 18.70
N ALA A 61 4.43 9.10 18.08
CA ALA A 61 3.67 8.06 18.80
C ALA A 61 4.57 7.16 19.67
N ASP A 62 5.77 6.84 19.17
CA ASP A 62 6.81 6.09 19.89
C ASP A 62 7.67 7.00 20.78
N GLY A 63 7.37 8.30 20.79
CA GLY A 63 8.01 9.27 21.64
C GLY A 63 9.25 9.95 21.08
N TYR A 64 9.55 9.75 19.80
CA TYR A 64 10.57 10.52 19.10
C TYR A 64 10.10 11.97 18.91
N GLY A 65 10.99 12.95 18.99
CA GLY A 65 10.60 14.35 18.76
C GLY A 65 9.50 14.88 19.71
N LYS A 66 9.38 14.35 20.94
CA LYS A 66 8.43 14.82 21.97
C LYS A 66 8.45 16.33 22.22
N ASN A 67 9.59 16.97 21.96
CA ASN A 67 9.81 18.41 22.15
C ASN A 67 9.80 19.18 20.82
N ASP A 68 9.28 18.58 19.74
CA ASP A 68 9.13 19.27 18.47
C ASP A 68 8.21 20.48 18.62
N THR A 69 8.60 21.58 17.99
CA THR A 69 7.86 22.85 17.99
C THR A 69 7.49 23.32 16.60
N CYS A 70 7.93 22.62 15.55
CA CYS A 70 7.62 22.99 14.17
C CYS A 70 6.14 22.76 13.85
N ALA A 71 5.47 23.79 13.35
CA ALA A 71 4.08 23.71 12.92
C ALA A 71 3.95 23.01 11.57
N TRP A 72 2.96 22.14 11.44
CA TRP A 72 2.59 21.52 10.17
C TRP A 72 1.65 22.45 9.36
N PRO A 73 1.74 22.49 8.02
CA PRO A 73 2.74 21.84 7.15
C PRO A 73 4.02 22.68 6.98
N PRO A 74 5.15 22.05 6.59
CA PRO A 74 6.32 22.77 6.08
C PRO A 74 5.97 23.62 4.84
N PRO A 75 6.77 24.65 4.48
CA PRO A 75 8.05 25.03 5.08
C PRO A 75 7.90 25.79 6.40
N TYR A 76 8.88 25.61 7.29
CA TYR A 76 8.90 26.26 8.59
C TYR A 76 9.43 27.70 8.46
N LYS A 77 8.58 28.69 8.76
CA LYS A 77 8.93 30.12 8.64
C LYS A 77 9.58 30.69 9.89
N GLU A 78 9.21 30.14 11.04
CA GLU A 78 9.67 30.58 12.36
C GLU A 78 10.74 29.62 12.87
N LEU A 79 11.56 30.11 13.82
CA LEU A 79 12.50 29.26 14.54
C LEU A 79 11.75 28.16 15.30
N CYS A 80 11.96 26.91 14.90
CA CYS A 80 11.33 25.75 15.52
C CYS A 80 12.25 24.54 15.49
N TRP A 81 11.92 23.48 16.22
CA TRP A 81 12.64 22.21 16.21
C TRP A 81 11.71 21.12 15.67
N GLY A 82 12.19 20.33 14.71
CA GLY A 82 11.45 19.22 14.13
C GLY A 82 12.36 18.01 14.00
N PHE A 83 12.35 17.12 14.98
CA PHE A 83 13.17 15.91 14.97
C PHE A 83 12.41 14.72 14.37
N ALA A 84 11.10 14.65 14.60
CA ALA A 84 10.29 13.52 14.14
C ALA A 84 9.90 13.67 12.68
N ASN A 85 10.16 12.63 11.87
CA ASN A 85 9.70 12.58 10.47
C ASN A 85 8.20 12.27 10.39
N GLN A 86 7.63 11.61 11.40
CA GLN A 86 6.24 11.18 11.41
C GLN A 86 5.54 11.54 12.73
N GLU A 87 4.22 11.72 12.66
CA GLU A 87 3.37 11.87 13.86
C GLU A 87 2.94 10.51 14.42
N PHE A 88 2.52 9.62 13.52
CA PHE A 88 1.84 8.38 13.86
C PHE A 88 2.77 7.17 13.85
N SER A 89 2.39 6.11 14.57
CA SER A 89 3.13 4.84 14.61
C SER A 89 3.17 4.17 13.22
N ILE A 90 4.02 3.17 13.05
CA ILE A 90 4.05 2.35 11.82
C ILE A 90 2.68 1.70 11.60
N THR A 91 2.08 1.15 12.65
CA THR A 91 0.74 0.54 12.63
C THR A 91 -0.31 1.52 12.12
N ASP A 92 -0.31 2.75 12.64
CA ASP A 92 -1.27 3.79 12.22
C ASP A 92 -1.06 4.20 10.78
N MET A 93 0.19 4.33 10.31
CA MET A 93 0.50 4.62 8.91
C MET A 93 0.04 3.49 7.98
N LEU A 94 0.24 2.23 8.37
CA LEU A 94 -0.27 1.07 7.63
C LEU A 94 -1.80 1.07 7.58
N ASN A 95 -2.47 1.37 8.69
CA ASN A 95 -3.93 1.55 8.74
C ASN A 95 -4.42 2.70 7.86
N MET A 96 -3.61 3.75 7.71
CA MET A 96 -3.90 4.88 6.83
C MET A 96 -3.66 4.59 5.35
N GLY A 97 -3.04 3.47 4.97
CA GLY A 97 -2.83 3.08 3.56
C GLY A 97 -1.37 3.13 3.09
N ILE A 98 -0.42 3.45 3.96
CA ILE A 98 1.01 3.24 3.64
C ILE A 98 1.28 1.74 3.47
N ARG A 99 2.12 1.39 2.51
CA ARG A 99 2.54 0.00 2.26
C ARG A 99 4.05 -0.15 2.12
N GLY A 100 4.81 0.95 2.17
CA GLY A 100 6.26 0.94 2.32
C GLY A 100 6.73 1.69 3.57
N VAL A 101 7.63 1.09 4.33
CA VAL A 101 8.20 1.71 5.54
C VAL A 101 9.71 1.72 5.46
N GLU A 102 10.32 2.88 5.66
CA GLU A 102 11.78 3.01 5.79
C GLU A 102 12.21 2.96 7.25
N MET A 103 13.29 2.22 7.52
CA MET A 103 13.91 2.04 8.82
C MET A 103 15.43 2.19 8.73
N ASP A 104 16.01 3.01 9.61
CA ASP A 104 17.46 3.15 9.74
C ASP A 104 17.95 2.26 10.89
N ASN A 105 18.56 1.12 10.58
CA ASN A 105 19.09 0.20 11.57
C ASN A 105 20.50 0.61 12.04
N TRP A 106 20.68 0.65 13.36
CA TRP A 106 21.94 1.00 14.02
C TRP A 106 22.24 0.09 15.20
N PHE A 107 23.41 -0.54 15.17
CA PHE A 107 23.94 -1.26 16.31
C PHE A 107 24.61 -0.29 17.29
N CYS A 108 23.97 -0.08 18.43
CA CYS A 108 24.49 0.72 19.52
C CYS A 108 23.99 0.19 20.86
N ARG A 109 24.77 0.43 21.93
CA ARG A 109 24.40 0.03 23.29
C ARG A 109 24.03 -1.47 23.38
N ASP A 110 24.83 -2.30 22.72
CA ASP A 110 24.69 -3.76 22.66
C ASP A 110 23.35 -4.28 22.09
N ALA A 111 22.67 -3.48 21.26
CA ALA A 111 21.44 -3.86 20.58
C ALA A 111 21.34 -3.25 19.17
N MET A 112 20.57 -3.89 18.28
CA MET A 112 20.16 -3.31 17.01
C MET A 112 18.92 -2.44 17.21
N ARG A 113 19.04 -1.16 16.90
CA ARG A 113 18.04 -0.11 17.16
C ARG A 113 17.67 0.63 15.88
N LEU A 114 16.60 1.40 15.96
CA LEU A 114 16.14 2.29 14.92
C LEU A 114 16.47 3.73 15.32
N ALA A 115 17.40 4.38 14.61
CA ALA A 115 17.92 5.70 15.00
C ALA A 115 18.24 6.60 13.79
N HIS A 116 17.89 7.88 13.89
CA HIS A 116 18.05 8.84 12.79
C HIS A 116 19.43 9.50 12.81
N LEU A 117 20.41 8.87 12.14
CA LEU A 117 21.80 9.32 12.09
C LEU A 117 22.28 9.55 10.65
N GLY A 118 22.88 10.73 10.41
CA GLY A 118 23.35 11.14 9.09
C GLY A 118 24.76 10.68 8.69
N SER A 119 25.48 9.96 9.55
CA SER A 119 26.83 9.46 9.27
C SER A 119 27.21 8.31 10.21
N ASN A 120 28.39 7.70 10.01
CA ASN A 120 28.98 6.61 10.81
C ASN A 120 29.17 6.93 12.31
N ILE A 121 28.87 8.16 12.72
CA ILE A 121 28.97 8.66 14.07
C ILE A 121 27.73 8.21 14.85
N LYS A 122 27.91 7.25 15.76
CA LYS A 122 26.86 6.70 16.66
C LYS A 122 26.32 7.69 17.71
N ILE A 123 26.68 8.98 17.62
CA ILE A 123 26.28 10.02 18.58
C ILE A 123 24.83 10.41 18.25
N GLY A 124 23.89 9.73 18.89
CA GLY A 124 22.46 9.96 18.74
C GLY A 124 21.63 8.69 18.87
N CYS A 125 22.25 7.51 18.75
CA CYS A 125 21.62 6.24 19.07
C CYS A 125 21.66 6.01 20.60
N GLN A 126 20.50 6.02 21.24
CA GLN A 126 20.29 5.98 22.69
C GLN A 126 19.64 4.68 23.15
N ASP A 127 19.65 4.45 24.48
CA ASP A 127 19.06 3.25 25.10
C ASP A 127 17.53 3.21 24.97
N ASP A 128 16.89 4.36 24.78
CA ASP A 128 15.45 4.52 24.60
C ASP A 128 15.01 4.56 23.13
N ASP A 129 15.93 4.52 22.16
CA ASP A 129 15.58 4.31 20.76
C ASP A 129 14.95 2.93 20.57
N LYS A 130 13.90 2.88 19.76
CA LYS A 130 13.13 1.66 19.46
C LYS A 130 14.06 0.55 18.96
N LEU A 131 13.88 -0.67 19.46
CA LEU A 131 14.63 -1.82 18.96
C LEU A 131 14.20 -2.12 17.51
N TYR A 132 15.16 -2.54 16.68
CA TYR A 132 14.85 -3.04 15.34
C TYR A 132 13.87 -4.21 15.39
N SER A 133 14.04 -5.11 16.37
CA SER A 133 13.14 -6.24 16.61
C SER A 133 11.70 -5.79 16.88
N ASP A 134 11.51 -4.70 17.62
CA ASP A 134 10.18 -4.17 17.94
C ASP A 134 9.51 -3.56 16.71
N GLY A 135 10.26 -2.90 15.83
CA GLY A 135 9.75 -2.41 14.55
C GLY A 135 9.30 -3.54 13.61
N ILE A 136 10.10 -4.61 13.50
CA ILE A 136 9.73 -5.81 12.74
C ILE A 136 8.50 -6.50 13.35
N LYS A 137 8.47 -6.63 14.68
CA LYS A 137 7.33 -7.21 15.40
C LYS A 137 6.04 -6.40 15.18
N GLU A 138 6.10 -5.08 15.23
CA GLU A 138 4.94 -4.21 15.01
C GLU A 138 4.30 -4.46 13.62
N ILE A 139 5.12 -4.53 12.57
CA ILE A 139 4.66 -4.84 11.21
C ILE A 139 4.04 -6.25 11.17
N ALA A 140 4.67 -7.22 11.82
CA ALA A 140 4.16 -8.59 11.89
C ALA A 140 2.81 -8.68 12.62
N ASP A 141 2.66 -8.00 13.75
CA ASP A 141 1.42 -7.93 14.52
C ASP A 141 0.29 -7.32 13.68
N TRP A 142 0.59 -6.24 12.93
CA TRP A 142 -0.38 -5.64 12.01
C TRP A 142 -0.81 -6.61 10.90
N LEU A 143 0.14 -7.32 10.28
CA LEU A 143 -0.13 -8.34 9.27
C LEU A 143 -0.92 -9.55 9.81
N ASN A 144 -0.78 -9.85 11.10
CA ASN A 144 -1.50 -10.93 11.77
C ASN A 144 -2.91 -10.54 12.24
N THR A 145 -3.27 -9.25 12.15
CA THR A 145 -4.61 -8.76 12.46
C THR A 145 -5.62 -9.23 11.41
N ASP A 146 -6.83 -9.59 11.85
CA ASP A 146 -7.91 -10.00 10.97
C ASP A 146 -8.22 -8.96 9.90
N GLY A 147 -8.22 -9.42 8.65
CA GLY A 147 -8.39 -8.59 7.45
C GLY A 147 -7.09 -8.06 6.85
N ASN A 148 -5.95 -8.16 7.54
CA ASN A 148 -4.65 -7.67 7.03
C ASN A 148 -3.75 -8.78 6.48
N GLN A 149 -4.14 -10.05 6.61
CA GLN A 149 -3.24 -11.18 6.33
C GLN A 149 -2.79 -11.30 4.86
N LEU A 150 -3.47 -10.62 3.93
CA LEU A 150 -3.13 -10.58 2.51
C LEU A 150 -2.61 -9.21 2.04
N GLU A 151 -2.45 -8.28 2.97
CA GLU A 151 -1.82 -6.99 2.73
C GLU A 151 -0.33 -7.19 2.47
N ILE A 152 0.22 -6.42 1.54
CA ILE A 152 1.61 -6.50 1.13
C ILE A 152 2.36 -5.32 1.72
N VAL A 153 3.44 -5.59 2.45
CA VAL A 153 4.28 -4.54 3.06
C VAL A 153 5.69 -4.63 2.51
N ARG A 154 6.23 -3.49 2.13
CA ARG A 154 7.63 -3.33 1.76
C ARG A 154 8.39 -2.68 2.92
N ILE A 155 9.53 -3.25 3.27
CA ILE A 155 10.42 -2.72 4.29
C ILE A 155 11.71 -2.28 3.59
N TYR A 156 12.04 -0.99 3.73
CA TYR A 156 13.30 -0.43 3.28
C TYR A 156 14.23 -0.25 4.46
N LEU A 157 15.37 -0.95 4.45
CA LEU A 157 16.44 -0.81 5.43
C LEU A 157 17.53 0.12 4.87
N ASN A 158 17.67 1.29 5.48
CA ASN A 158 18.62 2.30 5.06
C ASN A 158 19.89 2.23 5.93
N GLU A 159 20.59 1.10 5.80
CA GLU A 159 21.79 0.82 6.56
C GLU A 159 22.98 1.60 6.00
N LYS A 160 23.59 2.43 6.84
CA LYS A 160 24.64 3.35 6.41
C LYS A 160 26.00 2.68 6.22
N GLN A 161 26.29 1.61 6.97
CA GLN A 161 27.58 0.92 6.99
C GLN A 161 27.42 -0.52 7.48
N ASP A 162 28.42 -1.38 7.22
CA ASP A 162 28.47 -2.71 7.84
C ASP A 162 28.65 -2.59 9.36
N GLN A 163 27.76 -3.25 10.10
CA GLN A 163 27.78 -3.27 11.56
C GLN A 163 28.14 -4.66 12.11
N GLY A 164 28.25 -5.69 11.26
CA GLY A 164 28.71 -7.03 11.63
C GLY A 164 27.73 -7.90 12.45
N HIS A 165 26.46 -7.50 12.55
CA HIS A 165 25.45 -8.13 13.39
C HIS A 165 24.31 -8.75 12.56
N ASP A 166 24.67 -9.70 11.67
CA ASP A 166 23.72 -10.39 10.78
C ASP A 166 22.63 -11.15 11.53
N ASP A 167 22.96 -11.69 12.72
CA ASP A 167 22.03 -12.38 13.61
C ASP A 167 20.95 -11.42 14.13
N LEU A 168 21.35 -10.24 14.62
CA LEU A 168 20.41 -9.23 15.12
C LEU A 168 19.50 -8.63 14.04
N MET A 169 19.86 -8.81 12.76
CA MET A 169 19.04 -8.43 11.62
C MET A 169 18.12 -9.57 11.15
N ASN A 170 18.65 -10.79 11.00
CA ASN A 170 17.90 -11.92 10.47
C ASN A 170 16.99 -12.60 11.51
N ASP A 171 17.36 -12.62 12.80
CA ASP A 171 16.60 -13.32 13.83
C ASP A 171 15.20 -12.71 14.04
N PRO A 172 15.01 -11.38 14.16
CA PRO A 172 13.67 -10.80 14.28
C PRO A 172 12.80 -11.03 13.04
N ILE A 173 13.39 -11.02 11.84
CA ILE A 173 12.68 -11.36 10.59
C ILE A 173 12.21 -12.81 10.65
N THR A 174 13.09 -13.72 11.06
CA THR A 174 12.78 -15.16 11.19
C THR A 174 11.67 -15.39 12.20
N GLU A 175 11.75 -14.75 13.37
CA GLU A 175 10.82 -14.92 14.49
C GLU A 175 9.42 -14.40 14.15
N TYR A 176 9.33 -13.18 13.60
CA TYR A 176 8.04 -12.49 13.48
C TYR A 176 7.41 -12.57 12.09
N LEU A 177 8.22 -12.56 11.02
CA LEU A 177 7.71 -12.55 9.64
C LEU A 177 7.83 -13.92 8.97
N GLY A 178 8.94 -14.63 9.20
CA GLY A 178 9.17 -16.00 8.76
C GLY A 178 8.84 -16.22 7.27
N SER A 179 7.93 -17.15 6.99
CA SER A 179 7.59 -17.55 5.63
C SER A 179 6.88 -16.48 4.80
N LYS A 180 6.37 -15.41 5.44
CA LYS A 180 5.69 -14.27 4.78
C LYS A 180 6.64 -13.48 3.88
N VAL A 181 7.94 -13.53 4.15
CA VAL A 181 8.94 -12.79 3.39
C VAL A 181 9.19 -13.44 2.04
N PHE A 182 9.06 -12.65 0.98
CA PHE A 182 9.54 -12.98 -0.35
C PHE A 182 11.05 -12.72 -0.39
N THR A 183 11.83 -13.80 -0.42
CA THR A 183 13.29 -13.78 -0.25
C THR A 183 14.04 -13.67 -1.59
N PRO A 184 15.34 -13.32 -1.57
CA PRO A 184 16.19 -13.40 -2.77
C PRO A 184 16.22 -14.81 -3.38
N ARG A 185 16.13 -15.85 -2.55
CA ARG A 185 16.01 -17.24 -3.02
C ARG A 185 14.70 -17.49 -3.77
N ASP A 186 13.57 -17.00 -3.25
CA ASP A 186 12.27 -17.12 -3.94
C ASP A 186 12.34 -16.49 -5.34
N LEU A 187 12.92 -15.29 -5.44
CA LEU A 187 13.10 -14.58 -6.71
C LEU A 187 13.92 -15.40 -7.72
N ASN A 188 15.05 -15.96 -7.30
CA ASN A 188 15.96 -16.68 -8.19
C ASN A 188 15.46 -18.09 -8.54
N ASP A 189 15.06 -18.86 -7.52
CA ASP A 189 14.78 -20.28 -7.67
C ASP A 189 13.37 -20.52 -8.22
N THR A 190 12.38 -19.78 -7.72
CA THR A 190 10.97 -19.93 -8.13
C THR A 190 10.66 -19.09 -9.36
N TYR A 191 11.05 -17.81 -9.35
CA TYR A 191 10.66 -16.85 -10.39
C TYR A 191 11.74 -16.53 -11.43
N LYS A 192 12.88 -17.23 -11.36
CA LYS A 192 13.97 -17.16 -12.35
C LYS A 192 14.49 -15.73 -12.56
N GLY A 193 14.54 -14.96 -11.49
CA GLY A 193 15.03 -13.57 -11.48
C GLY A 193 14.00 -12.52 -11.89
N ASN A 194 12.75 -12.90 -12.16
CA ASN A 194 11.68 -11.96 -12.50
C ASN A 194 10.80 -11.69 -11.27
N TRP A 195 10.48 -10.43 -11.00
CA TRP A 195 9.56 -10.10 -9.91
C TRP A 195 8.17 -10.71 -10.16
N PRO A 196 7.59 -11.43 -9.18
CA PRO A 196 6.23 -11.94 -9.29
C PRO A 196 5.20 -10.82 -9.25
N THR A 197 3.98 -11.12 -9.69
CA THR A 197 2.83 -10.22 -9.48
C THR A 197 2.34 -10.30 -8.03
N LEU A 198 1.60 -9.30 -7.57
CA LEU A 198 0.99 -9.33 -6.23
C LEU A 198 0.05 -10.53 -6.06
N ARG A 199 -0.65 -10.92 -7.13
CA ARG A 199 -1.50 -12.12 -7.14
C ARG A 199 -0.70 -13.40 -6.89
N GLN A 200 0.45 -13.54 -7.56
CA GLN A 200 1.34 -14.69 -7.39
C GLN A 200 1.93 -14.72 -5.98
N MET A 201 2.39 -13.58 -5.48
CA MET A 201 2.90 -13.46 -4.11
C MET A 201 1.85 -13.88 -3.08
N ARG A 202 0.62 -13.37 -3.17
CA ARG A 202 -0.49 -13.75 -2.29
C ARG A 202 -0.78 -15.25 -2.34
N LYS A 203 -0.78 -15.83 -3.54
CA LYS A 203 -0.99 -17.28 -3.74
C LYS A 203 0.08 -18.12 -3.04
N ASP A 204 1.32 -17.64 -3.04
CA ASP A 204 2.45 -18.31 -2.41
C ASP A 204 2.60 -18.00 -0.91
N GLY A 205 1.65 -17.24 -0.33
CA GLY A 205 1.70 -16.82 1.08
C GLY A 205 2.82 -15.82 1.36
N LYS A 206 3.27 -15.10 0.34
CA LYS A 206 4.31 -14.07 0.40
C LYS A 206 3.65 -12.70 0.41
N ASN A 207 3.93 -11.91 1.44
CA ASN A 207 3.35 -10.57 1.56
C ASN A 207 4.28 -9.56 2.24
N VAL A 208 5.56 -9.89 2.39
CA VAL A 208 6.59 -8.93 2.82
C VAL A 208 7.78 -8.95 1.87
N VAL A 209 8.24 -7.78 1.43
CA VAL A 209 9.49 -7.62 0.67
C VAL A 209 10.41 -6.71 1.46
N ILE A 210 11.61 -7.19 1.78
CA ILE A 210 12.61 -6.42 2.53
C ILE A 210 13.77 -6.11 1.58
N ALA A 211 14.19 -4.86 1.52
CA ALA A 211 15.35 -4.46 0.72
C ALA A 211 16.22 -3.46 1.47
N THR A 212 17.51 -3.49 1.16
CA THR A 212 18.50 -2.57 1.73
C THR A 212 19.07 -1.61 0.70
N GLY A 213 19.39 -0.41 1.16
CA GLY A 213 20.09 0.67 0.45
C GLY A 213 21.06 1.36 1.39
N SER A 214 21.97 2.15 0.82
CA SER A 214 22.88 3.01 1.58
C SER A 214 22.83 4.43 1.02
N THR A 215 22.28 5.36 1.80
CA THR A 215 22.28 6.80 1.48
C THR A 215 23.53 7.52 2.01
N ALA A 216 24.42 6.83 2.74
CA ALA A 216 25.68 7.39 3.26
C ALA A 216 26.82 7.44 2.22
N GLY A 217 26.54 7.12 0.95
CA GLY A 217 27.45 7.38 -0.16
C GLY A 217 28.54 6.34 -0.40
N SER A 218 28.61 5.24 0.37
CA SER A 218 29.50 4.11 0.04
C SER A 218 29.01 3.33 -1.19
N GLY A 219 27.69 3.33 -1.43
CA GLY A 219 27.05 2.51 -2.47
C GLY A 219 27.04 1.01 -2.15
N GLU A 220 27.56 0.61 -0.99
CA GLU A 220 27.54 -0.77 -0.50
C GLU A 220 26.14 -1.10 0.04
N LEU A 221 25.73 -2.35 -0.17
CA LEU A 221 24.41 -2.86 0.20
C LEU A 221 24.58 -4.05 1.15
N TYR A 222 23.89 -4.02 2.29
CA TYR A 222 24.05 -4.98 3.38
C TYR A 222 22.84 -5.90 3.46
N THR A 223 22.89 -7.01 2.73
CA THR A 223 21.78 -7.97 2.64
C THR A 223 21.78 -9.02 3.75
N HIS A 224 22.78 -8.97 4.64
CA HIS A 224 22.98 -9.92 5.73
C HIS A 224 22.89 -11.38 5.27
N GLY A 225 23.64 -11.70 4.21
CA GLY A 225 23.74 -13.05 3.64
C GLY A 225 22.65 -13.42 2.63
N ASP A 226 21.92 -12.46 2.08
CA ASP A 226 20.83 -12.67 1.11
C ASP A 226 19.73 -13.62 1.61
N VAL A 227 19.56 -13.75 2.93
CA VAL A 227 18.59 -14.68 3.54
C VAL A 227 17.16 -14.18 3.32
N TYR A 228 16.89 -12.94 3.70
CA TYR A 228 15.58 -12.30 3.60
C TYR A 228 15.61 -10.98 2.82
N ILE A 229 16.76 -10.32 2.79
CA ILE A 229 16.90 -8.91 2.40
C ILE A 229 17.43 -8.85 0.96
N HIS A 230 16.67 -8.20 0.08
CA HIS A 230 17.08 -7.94 -1.29
C HIS A 230 18.04 -6.76 -1.38
N LYS A 231 18.87 -6.75 -2.42
CA LYS A 231 19.55 -5.52 -2.87
C LYS A 231 18.50 -4.52 -3.35
N LEU A 232 18.81 -3.22 -3.21
CA LEU A 232 17.98 -2.14 -3.75
C LEU A 232 17.66 -2.38 -5.24
N TYR A 233 16.38 -2.36 -5.59
CA TYR A 233 15.88 -2.55 -6.95
C TYR A 233 15.19 -1.29 -7.51
N TRP A 234 15.42 -0.15 -6.87
CA TRP A 234 14.93 1.15 -7.30
C TRP A 234 16.02 2.21 -7.22
N SER A 235 15.72 3.39 -7.78
CA SER A 235 16.56 4.58 -7.63
C SER A 235 15.92 5.60 -6.69
N ASP A 236 16.65 6.00 -5.65
CA ASP A 236 16.22 7.05 -4.71
C ASP A 236 16.49 8.45 -5.28
N ARG A 237 15.53 9.34 -5.12
CA ARG A 237 15.60 10.75 -5.54
C ARG A 237 14.96 11.66 -4.50
N GLN A 238 15.59 12.80 -4.25
CA GLN A 238 15.03 13.85 -3.40
C GLN A 238 13.81 14.49 -4.06
N TYR A 239 12.72 14.69 -3.33
CA TYR A 239 11.48 15.28 -3.85
C TYR A 239 11.65 16.66 -4.48
N ARG A 240 12.58 17.49 -4.01
CA ARG A 240 12.93 18.80 -4.60
C ARG A 240 13.33 18.71 -6.08
N ARG A 241 13.80 17.53 -6.53
CA ARG A 241 14.16 17.28 -7.93
C ARG A 241 12.99 16.74 -8.75
N PHE A 242 11.83 16.53 -8.14
CA PHE A 242 10.63 16.10 -8.84
C PHE A 242 10.05 17.27 -9.64
N THR A 243 9.67 16.99 -10.88
CA THR A 243 8.84 17.88 -11.69
C THR A 243 7.51 17.18 -11.94
N PRO A 244 6.37 17.88 -11.84
CA PRO A 244 5.07 17.29 -12.12
C PRO A 244 4.95 16.72 -13.53
N TYR A 245 3.83 16.04 -13.77
CA TYR A 245 3.42 15.64 -15.12
C TYR A 245 3.32 16.88 -16.05
N PRO A 246 3.77 16.81 -17.31
CA PRO A 246 4.22 15.61 -18.04
C PRO A 246 5.71 15.25 -17.88
N GLU A 247 6.54 16.11 -17.31
CA GLU A 247 8.00 15.86 -17.23
C GLU A 247 8.36 14.75 -16.23
N CYS A 248 7.57 14.58 -15.16
CA CYS A 248 7.65 13.45 -14.23
C CYS A 248 9.06 13.18 -13.65
N GLY A 249 9.82 14.23 -13.34
CA GLY A 249 11.20 14.12 -12.89
C GLY A 249 12.13 13.40 -13.88
N GLY A 250 11.76 13.37 -15.16
CA GLY A 250 12.48 12.66 -16.23
C GLY A 250 12.25 11.15 -16.25
N LYS A 251 11.24 10.62 -15.54
CA LYS A 251 10.87 9.20 -15.61
C LYS A 251 10.25 8.90 -16.98
N THR A 252 10.65 7.77 -17.56
CA THR A 252 10.12 7.21 -18.81
C THR A 252 9.62 5.79 -18.58
N GLU A 253 8.89 5.20 -19.53
CA GLU A 253 8.41 3.81 -19.44
C GLU A 253 9.55 2.78 -19.29
N ASN A 254 10.75 3.11 -19.80
CA ASN A 254 11.95 2.27 -19.67
C ASN A 254 12.74 2.53 -18.38
N SER A 255 12.32 3.49 -17.57
CA SER A 255 12.94 3.71 -16.25
C SER A 255 12.51 2.57 -15.34
N GLY A 256 13.46 1.96 -14.62
CA GLY A 256 13.15 1.07 -13.50
C GLY A 256 12.39 1.81 -12.39
N ALA A 257 12.14 1.10 -11.29
CA ALA A 257 11.46 1.67 -10.13
C ALA A 257 12.16 2.95 -9.63
N VAL A 258 11.38 3.99 -9.36
CA VAL A 258 11.86 5.26 -8.81
C VAL A 258 11.15 5.53 -7.50
N ARG A 259 11.96 5.93 -6.51
CA ARG A 259 11.49 6.42 -5.23
C ARG A 259 11.77 7.90 -5.11
N TYR A 260 10.76 8.68 -4.77
CA TYR A 260 10.92 10.09 -4.42
C TYR A 260 10.62 10.27 -2.94
N TYR A 261 11.59 10.74 -2.17
CA TYR A 261 11.45 10.90 -0.72
C TYR A 261 11.50 12.37 -0.30
N SER A 262 10.71 12.71 0.71
CA SER A 262 10.78 13.97 1.44
C SER A 262 11.62 13.87 2.69
N ASP A 263 11.91 15.03 3.29
CA ASP A 263 12.46 15.12 4.63
C ASP A 263 11.81 16.31 5.35
N SER A 264 11.24 16.08 6.53
CA SER A 264 10.62 17.08 7.39
C SER A 264 11.49 17.44 8.59
N THR A 265 12.65 16.81 8.76
CA THR A 265 13.55 17.13 9.85
C THR A 265 14.07 18.56 9.71
N HIS A 266 14.04 19.31 10.81
CA HIS A 266 14.47 20.69 10.88
C HIS A 266 15.25 20.95 12.18
N TYR A 267 16.55 21.14 12.02
CA TYR A 267 17.48 21.53 13.07
C TYR A 267 17.90 22.99 12.80
N PRO A 268 17.44 23.96 13.60
CA PRO A 268 17.82 25.35 13.44
C PRO A 268 19.32 25.54 13.21
N ALA A 269 19.65 26.24 12.13
CA ALA A 269 21.02 26.54 11.70
C ALA A 269 21.91 25.35 11.28
N ILE A 270 21.44 24.10 11.31
CA ILE A 270 22.21 22.91 10.95
C ILE A 270 21.66 22.24 9.68
N SER A 271 20.35 21.96 9.64
CA SER A 271 19.72 21.30 8.51
C SER A 271 18.25 21.66 8.40
N ASP A 272 17.78 21.85 7.16
CA ASP A 272 16.39 22.09 6.82
C ASP A 272 15.98 21.11 5.73
N GLY A 273 15.46 19.95 6.14
CA GLY A 273 15.00 18.87 5.27
C GLY A 273 14.01 19.35 4.21
N PRO A 274 12.93 20.08 4.59
CA PRO A 274 11.94 20.55 3.63
C PRO A 274 12.52 21.39 2.49
N THR A 275 13.54 22.21 2.76
CA THR A 275 14.18 23.05 1.73
C THR A 275 15.24 22.30 0.92
N SER A 276 15.98 21.39 1.57
CA SER A 276 17.13 20.69 0.96
C SER A 276 16.70 19.44 0.17
N VAL A 277 15.81 18.63 0.73
CA VAL A 277 15.28 17.39 0.14
C VAL A 277 13.94 17.62 -0.53
N GLY A 278 13.11 18.52 0.01
CA GLY A 278 11.73 18.73 -0.46
C GLY A 278 10.70 18.04 0.43
N PHE A 279 9.43 18.41 0.26
CA PHE A 279 8.31 17.89 1.03
C PHE A 279 7.15 17.44 0.15
N VAL A 280 6.71 16.18 0.29
CA VAL A 280 5.56 15.62 -0.44
C VAL A 280 4.28 16.15 0.18
N SER A 281 3.61 17.07 -0.51
CA SER A 281 2.33 17.65 -0.06
C SER A 281 1.12 17.10 -0.79
N ASN A 282 1.34 16.35 -1.88
CA ASN A 282 0.29 15.82 -2.74
C ASN A 282 0.80 14.54 -3.44
N TYR A 283 0.33 13.37 -3.01
CA TYR A 283 0.69 12.09 -3.63
C TYR A 283 0.21 11.97 -5.07
N TRP A 284 -0.90 12.63 -5.44
CA TRP A 284 -1.45 12.56 -6.79
C TRP A 284 -0.42 12.99 -7.84
N GLU A 285 0.39 14.01 -7.57
CA GLU A 285 1.39 14.48 -8.53
C GLU A 285 2.43 13.41 -8.87
N LEU A 286 2.79 12.55 -7.90
CA LEU A 286 3.71 11.44 -8.12
C LEU A 286 3.02 10.24 -8.78
N LEU A 287 1.79 9.92 -8.36
CA LEU A 287 1.01 8.81 -8.91
C LEU A 287 0.64 9.04 -10.39
N LYS A 288 0.33 10.29 -10.80
CA LYS A 288 0.19 10.70 -12.21
C LYS A 288 1.40 10.33 -13.07
N CYS A 289 2.57 10.25 -12.45
CA CYS A 289 3.84 9.98 -13.10
C CYS A 289 4.29 8.53 -12.96
N ARG A 290 3.42 7.64 -12.42
CA ARG A 290 3.77 6.26 -12.08
C ARG A 290 5.06 6.18 -11.25
N ILE A 291 5.27 7.13 -10.35
CA ILE A 291 6.36 6.97 -9.37
C ILE A 291 6.00 5.78 -8.51
N GLU A 292 6.87 4.76 -8.52
CA GLU A 292 6.59 3.51 -7.83
C GLU A 292 6.56 3.76 -6.32
N PHE A 293 7.53 4.48 -5.74
CA PHE A 293 7.59 4.66 -4.29
C PHE A 293 7.57 6.15 -3.88
N PRO A 294 6.40 6.82 -3.84
CA PRO A 294 6.27 8.14 -3.23
C PRO A 294 6.43 8.06 -1.71
N ALA A 295 7.56 8.52 -1.18
CA ALA A 295 7.90 8.44 0.24
C ALA A 295 7.71 9.78 0.96
N GLY A 296 6.63 9.84 1.74
CA GLY A 296 6.20 11.03 2.45
C GLY A 296 6.66 11.06 3.90
N ASP A 297 6.90 12.27 4.37
CA ASP A 297 7.03 12.64 5.76
C ASP A 297 5.71 13.22 6.27
N GLN A 298 5.51 13.18 7.59
CA GLN A 298 4.31 13.68 8.25
C GLN A 298 3.03 13.09 7.65
N VAL A 299 3.03 11.77 7.38
CA VAL A 299 1.88 11.02 6.89
C VAL A 299 0.68 11.29 7.80
N ASN A 300 -0.41 11.73 7.21
CA ASN A 300 -1.63 12.07 7.94
C ASN A 300 -2.85 11.94 7.00
N PRO A 301 -4.08 11.91 7.54
CA PRO A 301 -5.28 11.72 6.71
C PRO A 301 -5.44 12.76 5.58
N LYS A 302 -4.99 14.01 5.78
CA LYS A 302 -5.06 15.05 4.74
C LYS A 302 -4.10 14.75 3.59
N LEU A 303 -2.88 14.29 3.88
CA LEU A 303 -1.94 13.87 2.83
C LEU A 303 -2.44 12.59 2.14
N MET A 304 -2.91 11.59 2.89
CA MET A 304 -3.41 10.33 2.31
C MET A 304 -4.63 10.55 1.41
N LYS A 305 -5.51 11.51 1.74
CA LYS A 305 -6.64 11.88 0.86
C LYS A 305 -6.18 12.34 -0.53
N THR A 306 -4.96 12.86 -0.66
CA THR A 306 -4.41 13.24 -1.98
C THR A 306 -3.98 12.05 -2.83
N ALA A 307 -3.76 10.87 -2.24
CA ALA A 307 -3.46 9.66 -2.99
C ALA A 307 -4.70 8.99 -3.58
N VAL A 308 -5.90 9.38 -3.12
CA VAL A 308 -7.17 8.96 -3.70
C VAL A 308 -7.37 9.78 -4.97
N TYR A 309 -7.27 9.16 -6.14
CA TYR A 309 -7.45 9.84 -7.44
C TYR A 309 -8.62 9.29 -8.27
N THR A 310 -9.17 8.14 -7.90
CA THR A 310 -10.27 7.43 -8.55
C THR A 310 -11.61 7.89 -7.99
N TRP A 311 -12.05 7.34 -6.86
CA TRP A 311 -13.36 7.57 -6.25
C TRP A 311 -13.56 9.00 -5.77
N ALA A 312 -14.79 9.47 -5.90
CA ALA A 312 -15.25 10.68 -5.24
C ALA A 312 -15.41 10.44 -3.73
N GLU A 313 -15.45 11.53 -2.95
CA GLU A 313 -15.68 11.42 -1.51
C GLU A 313 -17.08 10.86 -1.23
N GLY A 314 -17.13 9.78 -0.44
CA GLY A 314 -18.37 9.06 -0.14
C GLY A 314 -18.73 7.97 -1.16
N GLU A 315 -17.90 7.75 -2.18
CA GLU A 315 -18.04 6.64 -3.12
C GLU A 315 -17.04 5.50 -2.81
N PRO A 316 -17.34 4.25 -3.19
CA PRO A 316 -18.62 3.83 -3.78
C PRO A 316 -19.77 3.93 -2.77
N SER A 317 -20.89 4.47 -3.23
CA SER A 317 -22.07 4.71 -2.38
C SER A 317 -22.81 3.42 -1.98
N GLU A 318 -22.46 2.30 -2.61
CA GLU A 318 -22.93 0.95 -2.32
C GLU A 318 -21.84 -0.10 -2.61
N PRO A 319 -21.87 -1.28 -1.97
CA PRO A 319 -20.91 -2.35 -2.25
C PRO A 319 -20.93 -2.77 -3.72
N LEU A 320 -19.75 -2.87 -4.33
CA LEU A 320 -19.61 -3.19 -5.74
C LEU A 320 -19.82 -4.68 -6.00
N VAL A 321 -20.62 -4.98 -7.02
CA VAL A 321 -20.88 -6.32 -7.55
C VAL A 321 -20.57 -6.35 -9.05
N SER A 322 -20.52 -7.55 -9.64
CA SER A 322 -20.09 -7.75 -11.04
C SER A 322 -20.89 -6.97 -12.08
N ASN A 323 -22.13 -6.56 -11.75
CA ASN A 323 -23.01 -5.76 -12.59
C ASN A 323 -23.16 -4.29 -12.14
N SER A 324 -22.35 -3.82 -11.18
CA SER A 324 -22.30 -2.40 -10.82
C SER A 324 -21.79 -1.57 -12.00
N CYS A 325 -22.41 -0.42 -12.23
CA CYS A 325 -21.99 0.53 -13.27
C CYS A 325 -21.24 1.70 -12.66
N ILE A 326 -20.06 1.98 -13.19
CA ILE A 326 -19.15 2.98 -12.65
C ILE A 326 -18.83 3.96 -13.75
N LYS A 327 -18.96 5.25 -13.48
CA LYS A 327 -18.60 6.30 -14.42
C LYS A 327 -17.50 7.18 -13.87
N MET A 328 -16.60 7.61 -14.74
CA MET A 328 -15.71 8.73 -14.48
C MET A 328 -16.42 10.01 -14.91
N SER A 329 -16.66 10.91 -13.96
CA SER A 329 -17.29 12.21 -14.21
C SER A 329 -16.35 13.14 -14.98
N GLY A 330 -16.87 13.80 -16.01
CA GLY A 330 -16.14 14.82 -16.77
C GLY A 330 -15.94 16.13 -16.02
N GLU A 331 -16.63 16.35 -14.90
CA GLU A 331 -16.58 17.60 -14.12
C GLU A 331 -15.39 17.63 -13.15
N ASP A 332 -15.13 16.53 -12.46
CA ASP A 332 -14.11 16.44 -11.41
C ASP A 332 -13.10 15.30 -11.64
N ASN A 333 -13.27 14.51 -12.70
CA ASN A 333 -12.50 13.30 -12.97
C ASN A 333 -12.47 12.37 -11.76
N ARG A 334 -13.64 12.09 -11.18
CA ARG A 334 -13.81 11.09 -10.12
C ARG A 334 -14.78 9.99 -10.52
N TRP A 335 -14.63 8.83 -9.90
CA TRP A 335 -15.50 7.68 -10.07
C TRP A 335 -16.71 7.79 -9.16
N TYR A 336 -17.85 7.41 -9.74
CA TYR A 336 -19.15 7.36 -9.07
C TYR A 336 -19.84 6.05 -9.45
N VAL A 337 -20.53 5.45 -8.49
CA VAL A 337 -21.54 4.44 -8.82
C VAL A 337 -22.69 5.15 -9.55
N ALA A 338 -23.18 4.53 -10.63
CA ALA A 338 -24.11 5.18 -11.53
C ALA A 338 -25.21 4.25 -12.03
N ASN A 339 -26.28 4.87 -12.54
CA ASN A 339 -27.39 4.14 -13.12
C ASN A 339 -26.99 3.58 -14.49
N CYS A 340 -26.94 2.26 -14.60
CA CYS A 340 -26.62 1.51 -15.82
C CYS A 340 -27.45 1.89 -17.07
N GLU A 341 -28.62 2.52 -16.89
CA GLU A 341 -29.48 3.00 -17.97
C GLU A 341 -29.00 4.29 -18.64
N GLU A 342 -28.02 5.00 -18.06
CA GLU A 342 -27.40 6.17 -18.69
C GLU A 342 -26.70 5.76 -20.00
N GLU A 343 -26.78 6.62 -21.01
CA GLU A 343 -26.02 6.42 -22.25
C GLU A 343 -24.74 7.25 -22.18
N LEU A 344 -23.58 6.62 -22.04
CA LEU A 344 -22.28 7.29 -21.95
C LEU A 344 -21.29 6.67 -22.96
N HIS A 345 -20.21 7.39 -23.25
CA HIS A 345 -19.07 6.81 -23.96
C HIS A 345 -18.31 5.86 -23.05
N TYR A 346 -17.52 4.94 -23.61
CA TYR A 346 -16.77 3.93 -22.85
C TYR A 346 -15.29 4.29 -22.79
N ALA A 347 -14.66 4.11 -21.63
CA ALA A 347 -13.21 4.17 -21.47
C ALA A 347 -12.57 2.96 -22.16
N CYS A 348 -11.74 3.20 -23.17
CA CYS A 348 -11.18 2.14 -24.01
C CYS A 348 -9.66 2.17 -23.96
N GLN A 349 -9.04 1.11 -23.44
CA GLN A 349 -7.58 0.95 -23.37
C GLN A 349 -7.08 0.09 -24.53
N HIS A 350 -6.00 0.49 -25.19
CA HIS A 350 -5.40 -0.33 -26.25
C HIS A 350 -4.83 -1.65 -25.67
N SER A 351 -4.99 -2.75 -26.39
CA SER A 351 -4.63 -4.09 -25.88
C SER A 351 -3.12 -4.31 -25.75
N ASP A 352 -2.32 -3.65 -26.59
CA ASP A 352 -0.86 -3.81 -26.63
C ASP A 352 -0.10 -2.61 -26.03
N ASP A 353 -0.77 -1.47 -25.87
CA ASP A 353 -0.20 -0.26 -25.30
C ASP A 353 -1.13 0.24 -24.19
N LEU A 354 -0.80 -0.11 -22.96
CA LEU A 354 -1.65 0.19 -21.80
C LEU A 354 -1.71 1.69 -21.46
N SER A 355 -0.83 2.49 -22.06
CA SER A 355 -0.81 3.96 -21.94
C SER A 355 -1.65 4.64 -23.02
N ASP A 356 -2.07 3.91 -24.06
CA ASP A 356 -2.95 4.43 -25.12
C ASP A 356 -4.43 4.25 -24.75
N TRP A 357 -5.13 5.37 -24.67
CA TRP A 357 -6.52 5.46 -24.26
C TRP A 357 -7.33 6.25 -25.28
N THR A 358 -8.53 5.76 -25.53
CA THR A 358 -9.54 6.47 -26.31
C THR A 358 -10.90 6.33 -25.64
N ILE A 359 -11.89 7.04 -26.16
CA ILE A 359 -13.29 6.84 -25.79
C ILE A 359 -14.05 6.32 -27.00
N SER A 360 -15.10 5.51 -26.78
CA SER A 360 -15.94 5.03 -27.88
C SER A 360 -16.57 6.20 -28.67
N GLU A 361 -16.75 6.06 -29.98
CA GLU A 361 -17.43 7.11 -30.78
C GLU A 361 -18.91 7.24 -30.43
N SER A 362 -19.56 6.11 -30.15
CA SER A 362 -20.97 6.02 -29.79
C SER A 362 -21.16 5.90 -28.29
N ARG A 363 -22.30 6.40 -27.80
CA ARG A 363 -22.76 6.22 -26.43
C ARG A 363 -23.57 4.94 -26.30
N GLY A 364 -23.56 4.34 -25.12
CA GLY A 364 -24.33 3.14 -24.82
C GLY A 364 -24.51 2.90 -23.33
N ARG A 365 -25.25 1.84 -23.01
CA ARG A 365 -25.52 1.35 -21.65
C ARG A 365 -24.57 0.21 -21.29
N THR A 366 -24.15 0.15 -20.03
CA THR A 366 -23.27 -0.89 -19.48
C THR A 366 -24.02 -1.62 -18.34
N PRO A 367 -23.63 -2.81 -17.83
CA PRO A 367 -22.28 -3.38 -17.75
C PRO A 367 -21.90 -4.39 -18.85
N TYR A 368 -22.84 -4.91 -19.65
CA TYR A 368 -22.60 -6.10 -20.50
C TYR A 368 -22.28 -5.82 -21.97
N ARG A 369 -22.14 -4.55 -22.36
CA ARG A 369 -21.86 -4.15 -23.74
C ARG A 369 -20.65 -3.23 -23.74
N THR A 370 -19.74 -3.45 -24.68
CA THR A 370 -18.67 -2.49 -25.00
C THR A 370 -18.88 -1.93 -26.40
N LEU A 371 -18.55 -0.66 -26.57
CA LEU A 371 -18.48 0.03 -27.86
C LEU A 371 -17.04 0.47 -28.19
N CYS A 372 -16.04 -0.17 -27.56
CA CYS A 372 -14.64 0.13 -27.85
C CYS A 372 -14.28 -0.25 -29.28
N PRO A 373 -13.42 0.55 -29.95
CA PRO A 373 -12.94 0.25 -31.28
C PRO A 373 -12.08 -1.03 -31.31
N PRO A 374 -11.83 -1.61 -32.50
CA PRO A 374 -10.93 -2.75 -32.64
C PRO A 374 -9.59 -2.51 -31.95
N TYR A 375 -9.05 -3.56 -31.31
CA TYR A 375 -7.82 -3.54 -30.50
C TYR A 375 -7.93 -2.84 -29.14
N TYR A 376 -9.06 -2.21 -28.80
CA TYR A 376 -9.28 -1.63 -27.47
C TYR A 376 -10.24 -2.45 -26.61
N LYS A 377 -10.03 -2.42 -25.30
CA LYS A 377 -10.83 -3.12 -24.29
C LYS A 377 -11.51 -2.13 -23.36
N PHE A 378 -12.74 -2.44 -22.96
CA PHE A 378 -13.48 -1.67 -21.96
C PHE A 378 -13.03 -2.09 -20.56
N ILE A 379 -12.18 -1.27 -19.95
CA ILE A 379 -11.54 -1.53 -18.66
C ILE A 379 -11.28 -0.21 -17.94
N ALA A 380 -11.21 -0.26 -16.62
CA ALA A 380 -10.69 0.83 -15.82
C ALA A 380 -9.16 0.95 -15.94
N PRO A 381 -8.58 2.12 -15.66
CA PRO A 381 -7.13 2.32 -15.66
C PRO A 381 -6.47 1.77 -14.41
N GLN A 382 -5.37 1.04 -14.59
CA GLN A 382 -4.74 0.26 -13.52
C GLN A 382 -3.88 1.09 -12.54
N ASN A 383 -3.49 2.32 -12.92
CA ASN A 383 -2.69 3.19 -12.06
C ASN A 383 -2.87 4.66 -12.40
N GLY A 384 -2.27 5.52 -11.59
CA GLY A 384 -2.40 6.97 -11.70
C GLY A 384 -1.94 7.56 -13.04
N TYR A 385 -0.92 6.99 -13.66
CA TYR A 385 -0.46 7.43 -14.99
C TYR A 385 -1.48 7.07 -16.07
N ARG A 386 -1.95 5.83 -16.08
CA ARG A 386 -3.00 5.38 -17.02
C ARG A 386 -4.31 6.14 -16.78
N TYR A 387 -4.60 6.50 -15.54
CA TYR A 387 -5.74 7.36 -15.21
C TYR A 387 -5.57 8.76 -15.80
N GLN A 388 -4.39 9.36 -15.67
CA GLN A 388 -4.07 10.65 -16.29
C GLN A 388 -4.21 10.59 -17.82
N LYS A 389 -3.81 9.49 -18.47
CA LYS A 389 -4.03 9.27 -19.91
C LYS A 389 -5.51 9.17 -20.28
N LEU A 390 -6.31 8.50 -19.46
CA LEU A 390 -7.75 8.45 -19.67
C LEU A 390 -8.41 9.83 -19.52
N ILE A 391 -7.99 10.65 -18.56
CA ILE A 391 -8.47 12.04 -18.41
C ILE A 391 -8.18 12.86 -19.67
N GLU A 392 -6.98 12.73 -20.24
CA GLU A 392 -6.60 13.41 -21.48
C GLU A 392 -7.45 12.94 -22.68
N ALA A 393 -7.71 11.64 -22.77
CA ALA A 393 -8.55 11.05 -23.81
C ALA A 393 -10.02 11.47 -23.68
N SER A 394 -10.55 11.58 -22.46
CA SER A 394 -11.95 11.90 -22.20
C SER A 394 -12.30 13.36 -22.54
N LYS A 395 -11.31 14.28 -22.42
CA LYS A 395 -11.49 15.72 -22.67
C LYS A 395 -12.66 16.32 -21.89
N GLY A 396 -12.85 15.88 -20.64
CA GLY A 396 -13.95 16.33 -19.78
C GLY A 396 -15.31 15.70 -20.11
N THR A 397 -15.32 14.61 -20.87
CA THR A 397 -16.54 13.82 -21.13
C THR A 397 -16.75 12.81 -20.01
N THR A 398 -17.97 12.74 -19.48
CA THR A 398 -18.36 11.66 -18.55
C THR A 398 -18.45 10.33 -19.30
N ILE A 399 -17.74 9.31 -18.80
CA ILE A 399 -17.59 8.02 -19.48
C ILE A 399 -17.80 6.84 -18.53
N TRP A 400 -18.24 5.72 -19.08
CA TRP A 400 -18.23 4.44 -18.40
C TRP A 400 -16.80 3.95 -18.17
N SER A 401 -16.59 3.31 -17.02
CA SER A 401 -15.37 2.57 -16.64
C SER A 401 -15.76 1.18 -16.14
N ASN A 402 -14.87 0.19 -16.27
CA ASN A 402 -15.17 -1.20 -15.94
C ASN A 402 -14.18 -1.76 -14.90
N LEU A 403 -14.63 -1.85 -13.65
CA LEU A 403 -13.88 -2.48 -12.56
C LEU A 403 -14.19 -3.96 -12.38
N SER A 404 -15.16 -4.52 -13.12
CA SER A 404 -15.56 -5.92 -12.93
C SER A 404 -14.36 -6.88 -12.95
N PRO A 405 -13.34 -6.75 -13.83
CA PRO A 405 -12.16 -7.61 -13.81
C PRO A 405 -11.38 -7.67 -12.49
N TRP A 406 -11.57 -6.69 -11.60
CA TRP A 406 -10.81 -6.55 -10.36
C TRP A 406 -11.65 -6.84 -9.11
N LEU A 407 -12.95 -7.10 -9.27
CA LEU A 407 -13.79 -7.47 -8.15
C LEU A 407 -13.49 -8.91 -7.71
N PRO A 408 -13.50 -9.21 -6.39
CA PRO A 408 -13.63 -10.59 -5.94
C PRO A 408 -14.83 -11.22 -6.63
N TYR A 409 -14.71 -12.46 -7.10
CA TYR A 409 -15.76 -13.20 -7.80
C TYR A 409 -15.96 -12.84 -9.28
N TYR A 410 -15.06 -12.06 -9.90
CA TYR A 410 -15.03 -11.98 -11.36
C TYR A 410 -14.54 -13.30 -11.96
N GLU A 411 -15.44 -13.99 -12.66
CA GLU A 411 -15.10 -15.05 -13.59
C GLU A 411 -15.06 -14.44 -14.99
N ASP A 412 -13.88 -14.43 -15.62
CA ASP A 412 -13.74 -13.93 -16.99
C ASP A 412 -14.59 -14.81 -17.93
N PRO A 413 -15.65 -14.28 -18.56
CA PRO A 413 -16.53 -15.05 -19.42
C PRO A 413 -15.83 -15.56 -20.69
N ASP A 414 -14.72 -14.95 -21.12
CA ASP A 414 -13.95 -15.37 -22.30
C ASP A 414 -12.91 -16.48 -21.98
N LEU A 415 -12.53 -16.65 -20.70
CA LEU A 415 -11.67 -17.76 -20.24
C LEU A 415 -12.40 -19.11 -20.15
N GLY A 416 -13.74 -19.10 -20.18
CA GLY A 416 -14.58 -20.30 -20.20
C GLY A 416 -14.46 -21.16 -21.47
N HIS A 417 -13.82 -20.66 -22.52
CA HIS A 417 -13.61 -21.40 -23.78
C HIS A 417 -12.23 -22.05 -23.93
N LEU A 418 -11.30 -21.87 -22.97
CA LEU A 418 -9.93 -22.42 -23.06
C LEU A 418 -9.59 -23.46 -21.98
N THR A 419 -10.50 -23.80 -21.08
CA THR A 419 -10.28 -24.86 -20.09
C THR A 419 -11.15 -26.08 -20.36
N THR A 420 -10.50 -27.15 -20.80
CA THR A 420 -11.08 -28.49 -20.69
C THR A 420 -11.30 -28.81 -19.21
N ALA A 421 -12.39 -29.51 -18.93
CA ALA A 421 -12.96 -29.75 -17.60
C ALA A 421 -11.92 -30.05 -16.49
N PRO A 422 -12.09 -29.52 -15.26
CA PRO A 422 -11.26 -29.89 -14.12
C PRO A 422 -11.61 -31.30 -13.64
N SER A 423 -10.60 -32.11 -13.34
CA SER A 423 -10.75 -33.35 -12.60
C SER A 423 -11.22 -33.07 -11.16
N ASP A 424 -12.28 -33.77 -10.75
CA ASP A 424 -12.83 -33.79 -9.39
C ASP A 424 -11.77 -34.04 -8.31
N SER A 425 -11.42 -33.04 -7.51
CA SER A 425 -10.80 -33.31 -6.20
C SER A 425 -10.84 -32.14 -5.20
N TYR A 426 -12.00 -31.54 -4.91
CA TYR A 426 -12.18 -30.80 -3.65
C TYR A 426 -13.64 -30.89 -3.16
N LYS A 427 -13.96 -31.96 -2.42
CA LYS A 427 -15.19 -32.00 -1.62
C LYS A 427 -14.96 -31.25 -0.31
N LEU A 428 -15.65 -30.12 -0.19
CA LEU A 428 -15.83 -29.30 0.99
C LEU A 428 -16.31 -30.13 2.20
N VAL A 429 -15.60 -30.01 3.32
CA VAL A 429 -16.13 -30.29 4.65
C VAL A 429 -16.82 -29.01 5.12
N SER A 430 -18.15 -28.98 5.09
CA SER A 430 -18.95 -28.03 5.86
C SER A 430 -19.87 -28.82 6.78
N SER A 431 -19.57 -28.85 8.08
CA SER A 431 -20.51 -29.36 9.09
C SER A 431 -21.35 -28.19 9.60
N ARG A 432 -22.56 -28.06 9.05
CA ARG A 432 -23.62 -27.19 9.55
C ARG A 432 -24.11 -27.70 10.91
N TRP A 433 -24.06 -26.83 11.91
CA TRP A 433 -24.89 -26.93 13.09
C TRP A 433 -26.30 -26.45 12.73
N THR A 434 -27.29 -27.33 12.88
CA THR A 434 -28.71 -26.93 12.89
C THR A 434 -29.42 -27.68 14.01
N TYR A 435 -30.07 -26.90 14.87
CA TYR A 435 -31.01 -27.32 15.90
C TYR A 435 -32.16 -28.15 15.32
N MET A 436 -32.51 -29.25 15.98
CA MET A 436 -33.88 -29.77 15.95
C MET A 436 -34.23 -30.49 17.25
N LEU A 437 -35.13 -29.85 18.00
CA LEU A 437 -35.95 -30.44 19.07
C LEU A 437 -37.06 -31.30 18.45
N TRP A 438 -37.30 -32.51 18.97
CA TRP A 438 -38.55 -32.93 19.65
C TRP A 438 -38.69 -34.47 19.81
N LEU A 439 -39.21 -34.83 20.99
CA LEU A 439 -40.10 -35.95 21.37
C LEU A 439 -39.56 -37.38 21.63
N VAL A 440 -39.42 -37.65 22.93
CA VAL A 440 -40.18 -38.61 23.76
C VAL A 440 -40.23 -40.09 23.31
N SER A 441 -39.72 -40.99 24.16
CA SER A 441 -40.49 -42.09 24.79
C SER A 441 -39.70 -42.80 25.90
N PHE A 442 -40.36 -42.97 27.06
CA PHE A 442 -40.04 -43.84 28.20
C PHE A 442 -39.84 -45.31 27.76
N VAL A 443 -39.07 -46.17 28.44
CA VAL A 443 -39.38 -46.93 29.69
C VAL A 443 -38.13 -47.75 30.10
N PRO A 444 -37.93 -48.11 31.39
CA PRO A 444 -36.65 -48.45 32.01
C PRO A 444 -36.46 -49.94 32.34
N LEU A 445 -35.25 -50.33 32.77
CA LEU A 445 -34.94 -51.42 33.72
C LEU A 445 -33.42 -51.31 34.03
N ALA A 446 -33.03 -50.97 35.28
CA ALA A 446 -32.62 -51.93 36.33
C ALA A 446 -31.51 -52.87 35.83
N THR A 447 -30.33 -53.04 36.46
CA THR A 447 -30.05 -53.17 37.89
C THR A 447 -28.51 -53.28 38.06
N THR A 448 -27.99 -52.87 39.23
CA THR A 448 -26.81 -53.43 39.96
C THR A 448 -25.41 -53.40 39.31
N CYS A 449 -24.27 -53.21 39.99
CA CYS A 449 -23.87 -52.77 41.33
C CYS A 449 -22.33 -52.97 41.43
N PHE A 450 -21.64 -52.12 42.21
CA PHE A 450 -20.31 -52.28 42.85
C PHE A 450 -19.09 -52.53 41.93
N TYR A 451 -17.94 -51.84 42.07
CA TYR A 451 -17.26 -51.24 43.22
C TYR A 451 -16.67 -49.86 42.88
#